data_AF-A0A930EBU1-F1
#
_entry.id   AF-A0A930EBU1-F1
#
_cell.length_a   1.000
_cell.length_b   1.000
_cell.length_c   1.000
_cell.angle_alpha   90.00
_cell.angle_beta   90.00
_cell.angle_gamma   90.00
#
_symmetry.space_group_name_H-M   'P 1'
#
loop_
_entity.id
_entity.type
_entity.pdbx_description
1 polymer ?
#
loop_
_entity_poly.entity_id
_entity_poly.type
_entity_poly.pdbx_seq_one_letter_code
_entity_poly.pdbx_strand_id
1 'polypeptide(L)'
;MKYVENFEEKLDKFAEVIIKIGANVQKGQKVWINCTTDSLPLVYKVTEKAYKAGASNVNVKLADDKLRRMHAEYQSTEEYSTIPKWTVDEMNDYLDNNVVFIHILSSSPELFSGIDAEKLGAYAKNRGEALKYYRSRVMNDINSWTIVSYPSPEWAKLVFPEESDVEKAQAKLLDAILETIRVNEKDPVEAWKEH
;
A
#
# COMPACT_ATOMS: atom_id res chain seq x y z
N MET A 1 0.30 -18.55 3.64
CA MET A 1 -0.55 -18.53 2.42
C MET A 1 -0.50 -19.89 1.71
N LYS A 2 -0.75 -20.99 2.42
CA LYS A 2 -0.54 -22.36 1.91
C LYS A 2 -1.51 -22.78 0.79
N TYR A 3 -2.61 -22.06 0.63
CA TYR A 3 -3.64 -22.33 -0.38
C TYR A 3 -3.36 -21.70 -1.75
N VAL A 4 -2.33 -20.86 -1.87
CA VAL A 4 -1.94 -20.26 -3.15
C VAL A 4 -0.83 -21.10 -3.77
N GLU A 5 -1.13 -21.70 -4.92
CA GLU A 5 -0.14 -22.47 -5.69
C GLU A 5 0.97 -21.57 -6.20
N ASN A 6 2.24 -22.01 -6.11
CA ASN A 6 3.44 -21.27 -6.53
C ASN A 6 3.50 -19.85 -5.94
N PHE A 7 3.04 -19.69 -4.69
CA PHE A 7 2.91 -18.40 -4.00
C PHE A 7 4.15 -17.52 -4.10
N GLU A 8 5.34 -18.05 -3.83
CA GLU A 8 6.59 -17.28 -3.88
C GLU A 8 6.91 -16.76 -5.29
N GLU A 9 6.72 -17.58 -6.33
CA GLU A 9 6.93 -17.17 -7.72
C GLU A 9 5.93 -16.10 -8.14
N LYS A 10 4.65 -16.26 -7.76
CA LYS A 10 3.60 -15.28 -7.99
C LYS A 10 3.91 -13.95 -7.29
N LEU A 11 4.37 -13.96 -6.04
CA LEU A 11 4.79 -12.74 -5.35
C LEU A 11 6.01 -12.09 -6.00
N ASP A 12 6.97 -12.88 -6.47
CA ASP A 12 8.12 -12.36 -7.20
C ASP A 12 7.69 -11.67 -8.51
N LYS A 13 6.79 -12.28 -9.27
CA LYS A 13 6.18 -11.68 -10.46
C LYS A 13 5.40 -10.42 -10.13
N PHE A 14 4.60 -10.43 -9.06
CA PHE A 14 3.85 -9.27 -8.61
C PHE A 14 4.79 -8.09 -8.27
N ALA A 15 5.81 -8.33 -7.45
CA ALA A 15 6.81 -7.31 -7.13
C ALA A 15 7.53 -6.78 -8.38
N GLU A 16 7.74 -7.61 -9.39
CA GLU A 16 8.35 -7.19 -10.65
C GLU A 16 7.49 -6.24 -11.46
N VAL A 17 6.19 -6.55 -11.57
CA VAL A 17 5.20 -5.66 -12.20
C VAL A 17 5.15 -4.33 -11.45
N ILE A 18 5.10 -4.36 -10.12
CA ILE A 18 5.11 -3.13 -9.30
C ILE A 18 6.34 -2.28 -9.63
N ILE A 19 7.54 -2.85 -9.68
CA ILE A 19 8.77 -2.08 -9.85
C ILE A 19 8.99 -1.61 -11.28
N LYS A 20 8.70 -2.46 -12.28
CA LYS A 20 9.02 -2.18 -13.69
C LYS A 20 7.90 -1.47 -14.44
N ILE A 21 6.64 -1.73 -14.11
CA ILE A 21 5.48 -1.16 -14.79
C ILE A 21 4.84 -0.06 -13.93
N GLY A 22 4.41 -0.41 -12.72
CA GLY A 22 3.64 0.52 -11.87
C GLY A 22 4.47 1.73 -11.43
N ALA A 23 5.53 1.47 -10.68
CA ALA A 23 6.41 2.48 -10.10
C ALA A 23 7.50 2.95 -11.09
N ASN A 24 7.89 2.08 -12.03
CA ASN A 24 8.97 2.29 -13.00
C ASN A 24 10.25 2.90 -12.36
N VAL A 25 10.77 2.22 -11.33
CA VAL A 25 11.91 2.72 -10.54
C VAL A 25 13.16 2.84 -11.42
N GLN A 26 13.75 4.03 -11.46
CA GLN A 26 14.98 4.33 -12.18
C GLN A 26 16.21 4.31 -11.27
N LYS A 27 17.37 4.05 -11.86
CA LYS A 27 18.66 4.06 -11.15
C LYS A 27 18.88 5.40 -10.44
N GLY A 28 19.23 5.34 -9.16
CA GLY A 28 19.50 6.49 -8.30
C GLY A 28 18.28 7.08 -7.59
N GLN A 29 17.05 6.71 -7.99
CA GLN A 29 15.85 7.20 -7.32
C GLN A 29 15.71 6.62 -5.91
N LYS A 30 15.10 7.40 -5.02
CA LYS A 30 14.62 6.91 -3.73
C LYS A 30 13.21 6.34 -3.90
N VAL A 31 12.84 5.37 -3.08
CA VAL A 31 11.51 4.75 -3.08
C VAL A 31 10.90 4.89 -1.69
N TRP A 32 9.62 5.22 -1.63
CA TRP A 32 8.82 5.26 -0.41
C TRP A 32 7.67 4.28 -0.53
N ILE A 33 7.61 3.30 0.37
CA ILE A 33 6.56 2.28 0.41
C ILE A 33 5.66 2.57 1.60
N ASN A 34 4.37 2.79 1.36
CA ASN A 34 3.33 2.79 2.39
C ASN A 34 2.64 1.43 2.39
N CYS A 35 2.57 0.76 3.54
CA CYS A 35 2.03 -0.59 3.63
C CYS A 35 1.44 -0.89 5.01
N THR A 36 0.67 -1.97 5.13
CA THR A 36 0.29 -2.53 6.43
C THR A 36 1.12 -3.76 6.77
N THR A 37 1.08 -4.16 8.05
CA THR A 37 1.69 -5.39 8.58
C THR A 37 1.31 -6.64 7.80
N ASP A 38 0.08 -6.73 7.28
CA ASP A 38 -0.39 -7.89 6.49
C ASP A 38 0.38 -8.08 5.18
N SER A 39 0.84 -6.98 4.59
CA SER A 39 1.47 -6.97 3.27
C SER A 39 3.00 -7.16 3.29
N LEU A 40 3.59 -7.37 4.47
CA LEU A 40 5.03 -7.57 4.63
C LEU A 40 5.65 -8.61 3.67
N PRO A 41 5.02 -9.77 3.39
CA PRO A 41 5.56 -10.72 2.42
C PRO A 41 5.83 -10.10 1.05
N LEU A 42 4.90 -9.27 0.54
CA LEU A 42 5.08 -8.55 -0.72
C LEU A 42 6.09 -7.41 -0.59
N VAL A 43 6.06 -6.66 0.53
CA VAL A 43 6.98 -5.53 0.78
C VAL A 43 8.44 -5.98 0.71
N TYR A 44 8.78 -7.16 1.23
CA TYR A 44 10.14 -7.70 1.14
C TYR A 44 10.59 -7.90 -0.32
N LYS A 45 9.72 -8.49 -1.15
CA LYS A 45 10.01 -8.71 -2.59
C LYS A 45 10.10 -7.40 -3.35
N VAL A 46 9.19 -6.46 -3.10
CA VAL A 46 9.19 -5.12 -3.71
C VAL A 46 10.47 -4.35 -3.34
N THR A 47 10.88 -4.41 -2.08
CA THR A 47 12.11 -3.77 -1.60
C THR A 47 13.34 -4.36 -2.29
N GLU A 48 13.44 -5.68 -2.36
CA GLU A 48 14.54 -6.36 -3.04
C GLU A 48 14.61 -5.97 -4.53
N LYS A 49 13.47 -5.99 -5.23
CA LYS A 49 13.41 -5.64 -6.65
C LYS A 49 13.67 -4.15 -6.92
N ALA A 50 13.25 -3.25 -6.03
CA ALA A 50 13.58 -1.83 -6.11
C ALA A 50 15.10 -1.61 -6.08
N TYR A 51 15.82 -2.25 -5.15
CA TYR A 51 17.28 -2.17 -5.11
C TYR A 51 17.93 -2.81 -6.33
N LYS A 52 17.44 -3.96 -6.81
CA LYS A 52 17.92 -4.59 -8.06
C LYS A 52 17.69 -3.70 -9.29
N ALA A 53 16.64 -2.87 -9.28
CA ALA A 53 16.37 -1.86 -10.31
C ALA A 53 17.25 -0.59 -10.18
N GLY A 54 18.05 -0.49 -9.11
CA GLY A 54 18.99 0.59 -8.88
C GLY A 54 18.49 1.71 -7.97
N ALA A 55 17.44 1.48 -7.19
CA ALA A 55 17.04 2.43 -6.14
C ALA A 55 18.22 2.72 -5.20
N SER A 56 18.43 3.98 -4.85
CA SER A 56 19.49 4.40 -3.93
C SER A 56 19.10 4.23 -2.46
N ASN A 57 17.79 4.27 -2.17
CA ASN A 57 17.23 4.08 -0.85
C ASN A 57 15.77 3.63 -0.96
N VAL A 58 15.34 2.74 -0.07
CA VAL A 58 13.93 2.33 0.08
C VAL A 58 13.51 2.60 1.52
N ASN A 59 12.57 3.51 1.72
CA ASN A 59 11.95 3.81 3.00
C ASN A 59 10.58 3.13 3.10
N VAL A 60 10.30 2.47 4.22
CA VAL A 60 9.04 1.75 4.44
C VAL A 60 8.27 2.38 5.59
N LYS A 61 7.07 2.88 5.31
CA LYS A 61 6.09 3.31 6.31
C LYS A 61 5.09 2.22 6.55
N LEU A 62 5.32 1.50 7.65
CA LEU A 62 4.46 0.45 8.12
C LEU A 62 3.35 1.02 8.99
N ALA A 63 2.12 0.63 8.68
CA ALA A 63 0.95 0.86 9.52
C ALA A 63 0.43 -0.48 10.06
N ASP A 64 -0.23 -0.44 11.21
CA ASP A 64 -0.98 -1.57 11.74
C ASP A 64 -2.43 -1.13 11.96
N ASP A 65 -3.36 -1.89 11.40
CA ASP A 65 -4.78 -1.55 11.41
C ASP A 65 -5.36 -1.58 12.83
N LYS A 66 -4.91 -2.50 13.70
CA LYS A 66 -5.38 -2.57 15.08
C LYS A 66 -4.92 -1.36 15.88
N LEU A 67 -3.66 -0.94 15.70
CA LEU A 67 -3.16 0.30 16.32
C LEU A 67 -3.93 1.52 15.84
N ARG A 68 -4.17 1.63 14.53
CA ARG A 68 -4.95 2.74 13.94
C ARG A 68 -6.36 2.80 14.49
N ARG A 69 -7.02 1.64 14.61
CA ARG A 69 -8.34 1.52 15.23
C ARG A 69 -8.32 1.98 16.69
N MET A 70 -7.37 1.52 17.49
CA MET A 70 -7.24 1.95 18.89
C MET A 70 -7.00 3.45 19.03
N HIS A 71 -6.19 4.08 18.16
CA HIS A 71 -6.05 5.54 18.15
C HIS A 71 -7.39 6.24 17.87
N ALA A 72 -8.15 5.72 16.90
CA ALA A 72 -9.47 6.24 16.57
C ALA A 72 -10.52 6.01 17.68
N GLU A 73 -10.36 4.99 18.51
CA GLU A 73 -11.23 4.72 19.66
C GLU A 73 -10.88 5.58 20.87
N TYR A 74 -9.61 5.65 21.25
CA TYR A 74 -9.22 6.13 22.57
C TYR A 74 -8.73 7.59 22.62
N GLN A 75 -8.22 8.14 21.51
CA GLN A 75 -7.78 9.54 21.52
C GLN A 75 -8.97 10.50 21.56
N SER A 76 -8.77 11.74 22.02
CA SER A 76 -9.75 12.79 21.79
C SER A 76 -9.84 13.13 20.29
N THR A 77 -10.92 13.78 19.86
CA THR A 77 -11.04 14.26 18.48
C THR A 77 -9.94 15.27 18.13
N GLU A 78 -9.59 16.16 19.07
CA GLU A 78 -8.52 17.14 18.91
C GLU A 78 -7.16 16.47 18.67
N GLU A 79 -6.78 15.51 19.51
CA GLU A 79 -5.51 14.81 19.38
C GLU A 79 -5.48 13.94 18.12
N TYR A 80 -6.52 13.14 17.88
CA TYR A 80 -6.60 12.25 16.72
C TYR A 80 -6.56 13.01 15.38
N SER A 81 -7.16 14.20 15.33
CA SER A 81 -7.19 15.02 14.12
C SER A 81 -5.97 15.93 13.96
N THR A 82 -5.05 15.95 14.93
CA THR A 82 -3.81 16.71 14.83
C THR A 82 -2.86 16.02 13.87
N ILE A 83 -2.31 16.80 12.93
CA ILE A 83 -1.28 16.32 12.00
C ILE A 83 0.05 16.89 12.45
N PRO A 84 0.94 16.07 13.01
CA PRO A 84 2.22 16.57 13.50
C PRO A 84 3.04 17.17 12.35
N LYS A 85 3.70 18.30 12.61
CA LYS A 85 4.52 19.01 11.61
C LYS A 85 5.62 18.11 11.02
N TRP A 86 6.25 17.28 11.85
CA TRP A 86 7.32 16.37 11.40
C TRP A 86 6.83 15.38 10.33
N THR A 87 5.56 14.95 10.36
CA THR A 87 4.99 14.08 9.33
C THR A 87 4.91 14.79 7.98
N VAL A 88 4.57 16.08 7.99
CA VAL A 88 4.50 16.91 6.79
C VAL A 88 5.90 17.19 6.25
N ASP A 89 6.83 17.56 7.14
CA ASP A 89 8.21 17.86 6.77
C ASP A 89 8.92 16.64 6.19
N GLU A 90 8.71 15.44 6.77
CA GLU A 90 9.24 14.19 6.23
C GLU A 90 8.69 13.90 4.83
N MET A 91 7.37 13.98 4.63
CA MET A 91 6.77 13.74 3.32
C MET A 91 7.31 14.72 2.27
N ASN A 92 7.44 16.00 2.63
CA ASN A 92 7.94 17.05 1.75
C ASN A 92 9.41 16.85 1.35
N ASP A 93 10.27 16.44 2.28
CA ASP A 93 11.67 16.13 1.97
C ASP A 93 11.76 15.06 0.88
N TYR A 94 10.98 13.98 1.00
CA TYR A 94 10.98 12.91 0.01
C TYR A 94 10.37 13.34 -1.33
N LEU A 95 9.29 14.12 -1.30
CA LEU A 95 8.72 14.70 -2.51
C LEU A 95 9.78 15.47 -3.28
N ASP A 96 10.42 16.45 -2.63
CA ASP A 96 11.41 17.35 -3.24
C ASP A 96 12.64 16.62 -3.79
N ASN A 97 12.96 15.44 -3.25
CA ASN A 97 14.01 14.55 -3.72
C ASN A 97 13.59 13.60 -4.86
N ASN A 98 12.47 13.87 -5.56
CA ASN A 98 11.94 13.06 -6.66
C ASN A 98 11.80 11.56 -6.32
N VAL A 99 11.30 11.27 -5.11
CA VAL A 99 11.01 9.89 -4.68
C VAL A 99 9.91 9.26 -5.55
N VAL A 100 9.96 7.94 -5.69
CA VAL A 100 8.88 7.11 -6.23
C VAL A 100 8.01 6.57 -5.08
N PHE A 101 6.69 6.75 -5.16
CA PHE A 101 5.76 6.28 -4.14
C PHE A 101 5.11 4.94 -4.53
N ILE A 102 5.09 4.00 -3.60
CA ILE A 102 4.37 2.73 -3.74
C ILE A 102 3.42 2.61 -2.56
N HIS A 103 2.13 2.48 -2.83
CA HIS A 103 1.11 2.23 -1.81
C HIS A 103 0.60 0.79 -1.95
N ILE A 104 0.80 -0.01 -0.91
CA ILE A 104 0.27 -1.37 -0.82
C ILE A 104 -0.88 -1.36 0.18
N LEU A 105 -2.11 -1.42 -0.34
CA LEU A 105 -3.33 -1.32 0.44
C LEU A 105 -3.80 -2.71 0.88
N SER A 106 -4.07 -2.84 2.18
CA SER A 106 -4.58 -4.09 2.76
C SER A 106 -5.71 -3.88 3.75
N SER A 107 -5.92 -2.66 4.22
CA SER A 107 -6.88 -2.38 5.27
C SER A 107 -8.31 -2.76 4.88
N SER A 108 -9.05 -3.31 5.83
CA SER A 108 -10.46 -3.62 5.63
C SER A 108 -11.27 -2.34 5.39
N PRO A 109 -12.22 -2.33 4.44
CA PRO A 109 -13.19 -1.23 4.29
C PRO A 109 -13.96 -0.92 5.58
N GLU A 110 -14.12 -1.91 6.46
CA GLU A 110 -14.82 -1.80 7.74
C GLU A 110 -13.90 -1.48 8.93
N LEU A 111 -12.64 -1.12 8.69
CA LEU A 111 -11.65 -0.90 9.75
C LEU A 111 -12.17 0.05 10.85
N PHE A 112 -12.88 1.11 10.47
CA PHE A 112 -13.39 2.12 11.40
C PHE A 112 -14.91 2.02 11.65
N SER A 113 -15.53 0.87 11.37
CA SER A 113 -16.95 0.65 11.66
C SER A 113 -17.24 0.89 13.15
N GLY A 114 -18.19 1.77 13.43
CA GLY A 114 -18.59 2.18 14.79
C GLY A 114 -17.77 3.32 15.40
N ILE A 115 -16.76 3.85 14.71
CA ILE A 115 -16.05 5.07 15.14
C ILE A 115 -16.87 6.30 14.76
N ASP A 116 -16.81 7.32 15.63
CA ASP A 116 -17.44 8.62 15.39
C ASP A 116 -17.01 9.23 14.05
N ALA A 117 -18.00 9.46 13.18
CA ALA A 117 -17.80 10.02 11.85
C ALA A 117 -17.30 11.46 11.89
N GLU A 118 -17.67 12.26 12.90
CA GLU A 118 -17.17 13.64 13.05
C GLU A 118 -15.67 13.63 13.35
N LYS A 119 -15.23 12.71 14.21
CA LYS A 119 -13.81 12.51 14.52
C LYS A 119 -13.01 12.09 13.29
N LEU A 120 -13.50 11.12 12.51
CA LEU A 120 -12.87 10.71 11.26
C LEU A 120 -12.86 11.84 10.21
N GLY A 121 -13.94 12.61 10.13
CA GLY A 121 -14.07 13.77 9.25
C GLY A 121 -13.08 14.88 9.59
N ALA A 122 -12.90 15.19 10.88
CA ALA A 122 -11.92 16.17 11.35
C ALA A 122 -10.49 15.76 10.97
N TYR A 123 -10.12 14.49 11.17
CA TYR A 123 -8.82 13.97 10.73
C TYR A 123 -8.64 14.06 9.22
N ALA A 124 -9.65 13.66 8.44
CA ALA A 124 -9.58 13.71 6.97
C ALA A 124 -9.41 15.15 6.45
N LYS A 125 -10.13 16.11 7.05
CA LYS A 125 -10.00 17.53 6.74
C LYS A 125 -8.59 18.05 7.06
N ASN A 126 -8.12 17.85 8.29
CA ASN A 126 -6.83 18.38 8.75
C ASN A 126 -5.65 17.74 7.98
N ARG A 127 -5.68 16.42 7.77
CA ARG A 127 -4.72 15.72 6.91
C ARG A 127 -4.78 16.25 5.49
N GLY A 128 -5.98 16.57 5.03
CA GLY A 128 -6.17 17.22 3.76
C GLY A 128 -5.43 18.54 3.67
N GLU A 129 -5.69 19.46 4.57
CA GLU A 129 -5.06 20.77 4.56
C GLU A 129 -3.54 20.68 4.69
N ALA A 130 -3.03 19.81 5.56
CA ALA A 130 -1.60 19.62 5.80
C ALA A 130 -0.85 19.03 4.58
N LEU A 131 -1.46 18.10 3.84
CA LEU A 131 -0.83 17.39 2.71
C LEU A 131 -1.21 17.97 1.33
N LYS A 132 -1.55 19.26 1.26
CA LYS A 132 -1.85 19.95 -0.01
C LYS A 132 -0.68 19.88 -1.01
N TYR A 133 0.55 20.10 -0.55
CA TYR A 133 1.73 20.06 -1.41
C TYR A 133 1.95 18.66 -1.99
N TYR A 134 1.91 17.62 -1.15
CA TYR A 134 1.93 16.21 -1.58
C TYR A 134 0.92 15.93 -2.68
N ARG A 135 -0.35 16.28 -2.48
CA ARG A 135 -1.37 16.05 -3.49
C ARG A 135 -1.10 16.80 -4.79
N SER A 136 -0.63 18.04 -4.71
CA SER A 136 -0.29 18.79 -5.93
C SER A 136 0.82 18.13 -6.74
N ARG A 137 1.80 17.49 -6.09
CA ARG A 137 2.90 16.79 -6.78
C ARG A 137 2.42 15.51 -7.42
N VAL A 138 1.68 14.69 -6.66
CA VAL A 138 1.18 13.38 -7.11
C VAL A 138 0.14 13.52 -8.22
N MET A 139 -0.79 14.48 -8.10
CA MET A 139 -1.85 14.70 -9.11
C MET A 139 -1.35 15.34 -10.42
N ASN A 140 -0.14 15.89 -10.42
CA ASN A 140 0.50 16.44 -11.62
C ASN A 140 1.66 15.57 -12.11
N ASP A 141 1.73 14.31 -11.66
CA ASP A 141 2.74 13.31 -12.05
C ASP A 141 4.19 13.79 -11.92
N ILE A 142 4.44 14.71 -10.97
CA ILE A 142 5.80 15.22 -10.70
C ILE A 142 6.66 14.12 -10.08
N ASN A 143 6.05 13.29 -9.24
CA ASN A 143 6.66 12.11 -8.64
C ASN A 143 5.95 10.88 -9.20
N SER A 144 6.69 9.85 -9.61
CA SER A 144 6.09 8.56 -9.99
C SER A 144 5.40 7.93 -8.78
N TRP A 145 4.21 7.36 -8.97
CA TRP A 145 3.45 6.72 -7.92
C TRP A 145 2.62 5.56 -8.44
N THR A 146 2.42 4.53 -7.60
CA THR A 146 1.54 3.41 -7.90
C THR A 146 0.78 2.95 -6.66
N ILE A 147 -0.40 2.39 -6.87
CA ILE A 147 -1.23 1.76 -5.83
C ILE A 147 -1.48 0.32 -6.23
N VAL A 148 -1.27 -0.59 -5.29
CA VAL A 148 -1.59 -2.02 -5.43
C VAL A 148 -2.25 -2.52 -4.16
N SER A 149 -2.86 -3.70 -4.22
CA SER A 149 -3.54 -4.30 -3.07
C SER A 149 -2.93 -5.63 -2.67
N TYR A 150 -2.99 -5.92 -1.37
CA TYR A 150 -2.60 -7.22 -0.80
C TYR A 150 -3.62 -7.58 0.30
N PRO A 151 -4.11 -8.82 0.40
CA PRO A 151 -5.25 -9.11 1.28
C PRO A 151 -4.87 -9.16 2.77
N SER A 152 -5.60 -8.41 3.60
CA SER A 152 -5.66 -8.65 5.05
C SER A 152 -6.69 -9.74 5.39
N PRO A 153 -6.59 -10.39 6.56
CA PRO A 153 -7.59 -11.33 7.05
C PRO A 153 -9.01 -10.75 7.07
N GLU A 154 -9.17 -9.55 7.63
CA GLU A 154 -10.44 -8.87 7.82
C GLU A 154 -11.07 -8.48 6.47
N TRP A 155 -10.27 -7.94 5.54
CA TRP A 155 -10.77 -7.62 4.19
C TRP A 155 -11.17 -8.88 3.44
N ALA A 156 -10.37 -9.94 3.51
CA ALA A 156 -10.68 -11.20 2.85
C ALA A 156 -11.98 -11.83 3.38
N LYS A 157 -12.22 -11.76 4.69
CA LYS A 157 -13.45 -12.24 5.31
C LYS A 157 -14.69 -11.42 4.95
N LEU A 158 -14.52 -10.13 4.66
CA LEU A 158 -15.60 -9.29 4.15
C LEU A 158 -15.99 -9.67 2.71
N VAL A 159 -15.01 -9.99 1.86
CA VAL A 159 -15.25 -10.40 0.46
C VAL A 159 -15.75 -11.85 0.38
N PHE A 160 -15.25 -12.74 1.22
CA PHE A 160 -15.61 -14.17 1.25
C PHE A 160 -16.18 -14.57 2.62
N PRO A 161 -17.40 -14.11 2.97
CA PRO A 161 -17.99 -14.36 4.28
C PRO A 161 -18.25 -15.85 4.55
N GLU A 162 -18.58 -16.62 3.51
CA GLU A 162 -18.88 -18.06 3.59
C GLU A 162 -17.64 -18.95 3.79
N GLU A 163 -16.42 -18.45 3.57
CA GLU A 163 -15.20 -19.23 3.77
C GLU A 163 -14.78 -19.17 5.24
N SER A 164 -14.94 -20.27 5.98
CA SER A 164 -14.63 -20.32 7.41
C SER A 164 -13.12 -20.27 7.72
N ASP A 165 -12.28 -20.79 6.82
CA ASP A 165 -10.84 -20.69 6.94
C ASP A 165 -10.35 -19.31 6.43
N VAL A 166 -9.89 -18.47 7.35
CA VAL A 166 -9.41 -17.11 7.06
C VAL A 166 -8.23 -17.11 6.09
N GLU A 167 -7.28 -18.05 6.22
CA GLU A 167 -6.13 -18.13 5.32
C GLU A 167 -6.58 -18.49 3.90
N LYS A 168 -7.64 -19.32 3.77
CA LYS A 168 -8.25 -19.66 2.49
C LYS A 168 -9.02 -18.49 1.89
N ALA A 169 -9.70 -17.69 2.71
CA ALA A 169 -10.33 -16.45 2.26
C ALA A 169 -9.28 -15.47 1.72
N GLN A 170 -8.15 -15.30 2.43
CA GLN A 170 -7.04 -14.47 1.98
C GLN A 170 -6.43 -14.99 0.67
N ALA A 171 -6.26 -16.30 0.54
CA ALA A 171 -5.77 -16.90 -0.70
C ALA A 171 -6.69 -16.62 -1.88
N LYS A 172 -8.01 -16.80 -1.72
CA LYS A 172 -9.00 -16.45 -2.77
C LYS A 172 -8.92 -14.99 -3.18
N LEU A 173 -8.81 -14.08 -2.20
CA LEU A 173 -8.69 -12.65 -2.50
C LEU A 173 -7.36 -12.33 -3.18
N LEU A 174 -6.25 -12.96 -2.75
CA LEU A 174 -4.97 -12.78 -3.42
C LEU A 174 -5.05 -13.30 -4.86
N ASP A 175 -5.57 -14.50 -5.11
CA ASP A 175 -5.67 -15.05 -6.46
C ASP A 175 -6.49 -14.14 -7.38
N ALA A 176 -7.62 -13.60 -6.89
CA ALA A 176 -8.40 -12.60 -7.63
C ALA A 176 -7.58 -11.33 -7.93
N ILE A 177 -6.81 -10.81 -6.96
CA ILE A 177 -5.91 -9.68 -7.19
C ILE A 177 -4.88 -10.03 -8.26
N LEU A 178 -4.19 -11.17 -8.12
CA LEU A 178 -3.12 -11.62 -9.03
C LEU A 178 -3.61 -11.81 -10.46
N GLU A 179 -4.84 -12.28 -10.64
CA GLU A 179 -5.50 -12.38 -11.93
C GLU A 179 -5.67 -11.00 -12.58
N THR A 180 -6.20 -10.01 -11.85
CA THR A 180 -6.42 -8.66 -12.38
C THR A 180 -5.13 -7.92 -12.75
N ILE A 181 -4.01 -8.29 -12.14
CA ILE A 181 -2.70 -7.69 -12.42
C ILE A 181 -1.83 -8.55 -13.36
N ARG A 182 -2.43 -9.52 -14.05
CA ARG A 182 -1.79 -10.35 -15.08
C ARG A 182 -0.60 -11.18 -14.59
N VAL A 183 -0.50 -11.44 -13.29
CA VAL A 183 0.63 -12.23 -12.72
C VAL A 183 0.56 -13.70 -13.13
N ASN A 184 -0.63 -14.17 -13.54
CA ASN A 184 -0.82 -15.52 -14.06
C ASN A 184 -0.27 -15.70 -15.50
N GLU A 185 0.07 -14.61 -16.20
CA GLU A 185 0.70 -14.68 -17.50
C GLU A 185 2.16 -15.15 -17.39
N LYS A 186 2.68 -15.70 -18.50
CA LYS A 186 4.07 -16.17 -18.54
C LYS A 186 5.07 -15.03 -18.29
N ASP A 187 4.83 -13.89 -18.91
CA ASP A 187 5.56 -12.64 -18.71
C ASP A 187 4.57 -11.52 -18.36
N PRO A 188 4.32 -11.28 -17.06
CA PRO A 188 3.40 -10.24 -16.62
C PRO A 188 3.81 -8.82 -17.05
N VAL A 189 5.11 -8.56 -17.23
CA VAL A 189 5.61 -7.23 -17.62
C VAL A 189 5.25 -6.95 -19.08
N GLU A 190 5.49 -7.91 -19.98
CA GLU A 190 5.08 -7.78 -21.39
C GLU A 190 3.56 -7.75 -21.52
N ALA A 191 2.83 -8.58 -20.76
CA ALA A 191 1.37 -8.58 -20.78
C ALA A 191 0.76 -7.22 -20.38
N TRP A 192 1.44 -6.46 -19.52
CA TRP A 192 1.04 -5.08 -19.19
C TRP A 192 1.40 -4.07 -20.28
N LYS A 193 2.47 -4.27 -21.05
CA LYS A 193 2.84 -3.38 -22.16
C LYS A 193 1.91 -3.51 -23.36
N GLU A 194 1.33 -4.68 -23.56
CA GLU A 194 0.38 -4.96 -24.64
C GLU A 194 -1.05 -4.46 -24.33
N HIS A 195 -1.38 -4.26 -23.05
CA HIS A 195 -2.71 -3.84 -22.60
C HIS A 195 -3.01 -2.37 -22.90
#